data_AF-K7W8I3-F1
#
_entry.id   AF-K7W8I3-F1
#
_cell.length_a   1.000
_cell.length_b   1.000
_cell.length_c   1.000
_cell.angle_alpha   90.00
_cell.angle_beta   90.00
_cell.angle_gamma   90.00
#
_symmetry.space_group_name_H-M   'P 1'
#
loop_
_entity.id
_entity.type
_entity.pdbx_description
1 polymer ?
#
loop_
_entity_poly.entity_id
_entity_poly.type
_entity_poly.pdbx_seq_one_letter_code
_entity_poly.pdbx_strand_id
1 'polypeptide(L)'
;MNTDDLKAIINRIANKQYTEEDITLLQQLVTNNPQTASQIGKNIVNIGEGKEIHIGDHIYQVTDAEAIREIVATLIQEIQKSQEPICLASELVATLNNAKFQGEEGEQRGTGSFYQYEIYLENLIIEDEQNQDIYQNYKLSGNWFSHVYKYIYAFDILLDRPWGYNKKPYGRFQVVVKTINGVLDQIRVQADRYNDEANNYAANKVEQLIESKIKEIKHKN
;
A
#
# COMPACT_ATOMS: atom_id res chain seq x y z
N MET A 1 -57.43 22.15 -10.37
CA MET A 1 -57.01 21.25 -11.47
C MET A 1 -56.37 20.04 -10.83
N ASN A 2 -56.77 18.83 -11.21
CA ASN A 2 -56.25 17.62 -10.55
C ASN A 2 -55.02 17.09 -11.28
N THR A 3 -54.25 16.21 -10.64
CA THR A 3 -52.96 15.71 -11.14
C THR A 3 -53.08 15.02 -12.51
N ASP A 4 -54.21 14.37 -12.78
CA ASP A 4 -54.45 13.68 -14.06
C ASP A 4 -54.73 14.65 -15.21
N ASP A 5 -55.37 15.78 -14.94
CA ASP A 5 -55.59 16.85 -15.93
C ASP A 5 -54.24 17.49 -16.33
N LEU A 6 -53.34 17.69 -15.35
CA LEU A 6 -52.01 18.24 -15.58
C LEU A 6 -51.14 17.31 -16.43
N LYS A 7 -51.17 16.00 -16.14
CA LYS A 7 -50.48 15.00 -16.96
C LYS A 7 -51.01 14.97 -18.38
N ALA A 8 -52.33 15.09 -18.57
CA ALA A 8 -52.93 15.13 -19.88
C ALA A 8 -52.46 16.36 -20.69
N ILE A 9 -52.34 17.54 -20.06
CA ILE A 9 -51.80 18.75 -20.69
C ILE A 9 -50.31 18.58 -21.06
N ILE A 10 -49.50 18.07 -20.13
CA ILE A 10 -48.06 17.83 -20.38
C ILE A 10 -47.86 16.86 -21.55
N ASN A 11 -48.67 15.80 -21.62
CA ASN A 11 -48.64 14.85 -22.73
C ASN A 11 -49.05 15.48 -24.06
N ARG A 12 -50.04 16.40 -24.08
CA ARG A 12 -50.38 17.15 -25.30
C ARG A 12 -49.25 18.10 -25.73
N ILE A 13 -48.56 18.73 -24.79
CA ILE A 13 -47.40 19.58 -25.08
C ILE A 13 -46.23 18.78 -25.67
N ALA A 14 -45.89 17.66 -25.04
CA ALA A 14 -44.82 16.77 -25.52
C ALA A 14 -45.06 16.30 -26.95
N ASN A 15 -46.33 16.08 -27.32
CA ASN A 15 -46.74 15.66 -28.66
C ASN A 15 -47.03 16.84 -29.62
N LYS A 16 -46.76 18.09 -29.22
CA LYS A 16 -47.03 19.32 -30.00
C LYS A 16 -48.50 19.51 -30.41
N GLN A 17 -49.43 18.96 -29.63
CA GLN A 17 -50.88 19.01 -29.83
C GLN A 17 -51.57 19.90 -28.78
N TYR A 18 -50.84 20.82 -28.18
CA TYR A 18 -51.36 21.71 -27.14
C TYR A 18 -52.18 22.86 -27.75
N THR A 19 -53.22 23.29 -27.02
CA THR A 19 -54.04 24.45 -27.41
C THR A 19 -53.64 25.71 -26.64
N GLU A 20 -54.15 26.88 -27.06
CA GLU A 20 -53.96 28.12 -26.30
C GLU A 20 -54.62 28.07 -24.92
N GLU A 21 -55.70 27.30 -24.75
CA GLU A 21 -56.30 27.07 -23.43
C GLU A 21 -55.37 26.26 -22.51
N ASP A 22 -54.67 25.25 -23.04
CA ASP A 22 -53.67 24.47 -22.29
C ASP A 22 -52.54 25.37 -21.76
N ILE A 23 -52.07 26.32 -22.59
CA ILE A 23 -51.04 27.30 -22.21
C ILE A 23 -51.58 28.25 -21.14
N THR A 24 -52.81 28.75 -21.31
CA THR A 24 -53.43 29.69 -20.37
C THR A 24 -53.64 29.05 -18.99
N LEU A 25 -54.04 27.78 -18.95
CA LEU A 25 -54.21 27.02 -17.70
C LEU A 25 -52.87 26.78 -16.98
N LEU A 26 -51.80 26.48 -17.72
CA LEU A 26 -50.45 26.37 -17.13
C LEU A 26 -49.94 27.71 -16.61
N GLN A 27 -50.19 28.80 -17.32
CA GLN A 27 -49.83 30.15 -16.86
C GLN A 27 -50.58 30.54 -15.58
N GLN A 28 -51.86 30.20 -15.47
CA GLN A 28 -52.64 30.42 -14.24
C GLN A 28 -52.10 29.59 -13.06
N LEU A 29 -51.70 28.33 -13.30
CA LEU A 29 -51.07 27.49 -12.28
C LEU A 29 -49.74 28.06 -11.76
N VAL A 30 -48.92 28.62 -12.66
CA VAL A 30 -47.63 29.24 -12.31
C VAL A 30 -47.82 30.58 -11.59
N THR A 31 -48.81 31.37 -12.00
CA THR A 31 -49.06 32.72 -11.45
C THR A 31 -49.65 32.67 -10.04
N ASN A 32 -50.40 31.61 -9.70
CA ASN A 32 -50.95 31.39 -8.35
C ASN A 32 -49.89 31.00 -7.30
N ASN A 33 -48.62 30.89 -7.69
CA ASN A 33 -47.51 30.63 -6.77
C ASN A 33 -46.41 31.71 -6.96
N PRO A 34 -46.43 32.81 -6.17
CA PRO A 34 -45.61 34.00 -6.40
C PRO A 34 -44.09 33.77 -6.35
N GLN A 35 -43.64 32.66 -5.77
CA GLN A 35 -42.22 32.27 -5.78
C GLN A 35 -41.77 31.75 -7.15
N THR A 36 -42.67 31.16 -7.94
CA THR A 36 -42.37 30.54 -9.26
C THR A 36 -42.30 31.57 -10.38
N ALA A 37 -43.16 32.60 -10.34
CA ALA A 37 -43.19 33.67 -11.33
C ALA A 37 -41.90 34.52 -11.35
N SER A 38 -41.28 34.73 -10.17
CA SER A 38 -40.02 35.48 -10.04
C SER A 38 -38.82 34.74 -10.67
N GLN A 39 -38.81 33.41 -10.63
CA GLN A 39 -37.75 32.59 -11.23
C GLN A 39 -37.86 32.51 -12.75
N ILE A 40 -39.09 32.45 -13.28
CA ILE A 40 -39.33 32.40 -14.73
C ILE A 40 -39.00 33.74 -15.39
N GLY A 41 -39.37 34.87 -14.76
CA GLY A 41 -39.03 36.21 -15.26
C GLY A 41 -37.52 36.44 -15.36
N LYS A 42 -36.74 35.99 -14.37
CA LYS A 42 -35.27 36.08 -14.38
C LYS A 42 -34.63 35.21 -15.46
N ASN A 43 -35.16 34.01 -15.69
CA ASN A 43 -34.63 33.09 -16.71
C ASN A 43 -34.94 33.56 -18.14
N ILE A 44 -36.11 34.15 -18.40
CA ILE A 44 -36.47 34.66 -19.73
C ILE A 44 -35.59 35.86 -20.11
N VAL A 45 -35.29 36.76 -19.18
CA VAL A 45 -34.40 37.92 -19.41
C VAL A 45 -32.96 37.46 -19.74
N ASN A 46 -32.44 36.45 -19.04
CA ASN A 46 -31.09 35.95 -19.30
C ASN A 46 -30.94 35.21 -20.64
N ILE A 47 -31.99 34.54 -21.13
CA ILE A 47 -31.99 33.88 -22.45
C ILE A 47 -32.02 34.91 -23.60
N GLY A 48 -32.71 36.05 -23.41
CA GLY A 48 -32.79 37.12 -24.42
C GLY A 48 -31.50 37.95 -24.57
N GLU A 49 -30.68 38.05 -23.51
CA GLU A 49 -29.46 38.87 -23.50
C GLU A 49 -28.16 38.07 -23.75
N GLY A 50 -28.23 36.75 -23.93
CA GLY A 50 -27.07 35.92 -24.28
C GLY A 50 -25.94 35.90 -23.23
N LYS A 51 -26.26 36.14 -21.95
CA LYS A 51 -25.32 36.03 -20.83
C LYS A 51 -25.57 34.72 -20.08
N GLU A 52 -24.50 33.94 -19.88
CA GLU A 52 -24.42 32.72 -19.04
C GLU A 52 -25.73 31.92 -18.91
N ILE A 53 -26.00 31.10 -19.92
CA ILE A 53 -27.10 30.14 -19.90
C ILE A 53 -26.62 28.89 -19.18
N HIS A 54 -27.04 28.70 -17.94
CA HIS A 54 -26.78 27.50 -17.14
C HIS A 54 -28.08 26.69 -16.98
N ILE A 55 -28.21 25.59 -17.71
CA ILE A 55 -29.37 24.69 -17.64
C ILE A 55 -28.94 23.37 -16.98
N GLY A 56 -29.45 23.10 -15.78
CA GLY A 56 -29.25 21.88 -15.00
C GLY A 56 -29.24 22.16 -13.50
N ASP A 57 -29.74 21.23 -12.68
CA ASP A 57 -29.71 21.32 -11.20
C ASP A 57 -28.26 21.36 -10.70
N HIS A 58 -27.75 22.56 -10.43
CA HIS A 58 -26.58 22.70 -9.58
C HIS A 58 -27.05 22.91 -8.13
N ILE A 59 -26.81 21.90 -7.31
CA ILE A 59 -26.78 22.08 -5.86
C ILE A 59 -25.48 22.81 -5.56
N TYR A 60 -25.51 24.15 -5.50
CA TYR A 60 -24.45 24.92 -4.87
C TYR A 60 -24.54 24.68 -3.36
N GLN A 61 -23.84 23.66 -2.87
CA GLN A 61 -23.54 23.61 -1.44
C GLN A 61 -22.55 24.75 -1.15
N VAL A 62 -23.04 25.85 -0.60
CA VAL A 62 -22.21 26.83 0.09
C VAL A 62 -21.78 26.16 1.39
N THR A 63 -20.78 25.30 1.29
CA THR A 63 -20.15 24.69 2.45
C THR A 63 -19.08 25.67 2.92
N ASP A 64 -19.20 26.12 4.17
CA ASP A 64 -18.20 26.95 4.85
C ASP A 64 -16.80 26.37 4.58
N ALA A 65 -15.83 27.23 4.24
CA ALA A 65 -14.45 26.79 4.01
C ALA A 65 -13.89 26.03 5.23
N GLU A 66 -14.39 26.35 6.42
CA GLU A 66 -14.08 25.65 7.66
C GLU A 66 -14.70 24.24 7.70
N ALA A 67 -15.95 24.09 7.25
CA ALA A 67 -16.61 22.78 7.10
C ALA A 67 -15.96 21.93 5.98
N ILE A 68 -15.51 22.54 4.87
CA ILE A 68 -14.72 21.82 3.85
C ILE A 68 -13.39 21.38 4.45
N ARG A 69 -12.70 22.23 5.22
CA ARG A 69 -11.46 21.86 5.91
C ARG A 69 -11.66 20.71 6.89
N GLU A 70 -12.75 20.73 7.64
CA GLU A 70 -13.06 19.69 8.62
C GLU A 70 -13.40 18.37 7.93
N ILE A 71 -14.19 18.40 6.85
CA ILE A 71 -14.47 17.22 6.02
C ILE A 71 -13.19 16.68 5.39
N VAL A 72 -12.35 17.54 4.80
CA VAL A 72 -11.08 17.13 4.20
C VAL A 72 -10.12 16.57 5.26
N ALA A 73 -10.03 17.17 6.45
CA ALA A 73 -9.21 16.66 7.55
C ALA A 73 -9.71 15.29 8.05
N THR A 74 -11.02 15.13 8.17
CA THR A 74 -11.65 13.86 8.56
C THR A 74 -11.41 12.79 7.51
N LEU A 75 -11.58 13.12 6.22
CA LEU A 75 -11.28 12.22 5.10
C LEU A 75 -9.78 11.87 5.04
N ILE A 76 -8.88 12.81 5.32
CA ILE A 76 -7.44 12.53 5.40
C ILE A 76 -7.15 11.58 6.57
N GLN A 77 -7.76 11.80 7.75
CA GLN A 77 -7.60 10.89 8.90
C GLN A 77 -8.20 9.51 8.66
N GLU A 78 -9.35 9.43 7.98
CA GLU A 78 -9.97 8.16 7.59
C GLU A 78 -9.15 7.45 6.54
N ILE A 79 -8.62 8.15 5.53
CA ILE A 79 -7.70 7.60 4.53
C ILE A 79 -6.40 7.15 5.20
N GLN A 80 -5.87 7.88 6.19
CA GLN A 80 -4.71 7.45 6.99
C GLN A 80 -5.02 6.26 7.90
N LYS A 81 -6.29 6.05 8.29
CA LYS A 81 -6.76 4.88 9.05
C LYS A 81 -7.15 3.69 8.17
N SER A 82 -7.52 3.92 6.91
CA SER A 82 -8.06 2.91 5.97
C SER A 82 -7.08 2.51 4.87
N GLN A 83 -6.10 3.34 4.56
CA GLN A 83 -4.83 2.86 4.06
C GLN A 83 -4.15 2.26 5.28
N GLU A 84 -4.15 0.94 5.42
CA GLU A 84 -2.95 0.36 6.00
C GLU A 84 -1.81 0.94 5.13
N PRO A 85 -0.87 1.74 5.69
CA PRO A 85 0.41 1.85 5.02
C PRO A 85 0.85 0.42 4.72
N ILE A 86 1.61 0.18 3.65
CA ILE A 86 2.41 -1.04 3.62
C ILE A 86 3.23 -0.98 4.92
N CYS A 87 2.75 -1.67 5.95
CA CYS A 87 3.29 -1.53 7.28
C CYS A 87 4.69 -2.10 7.14
N LEU A 88 5.71 -1.37 7.58
CA LEU A 88 7.08 -1.87 7.47
C LEU A 88 7.18 -3.30 8.06
N ALA A 89 6.37 -3.63 9.07
CA ALA A 89 6.18 -4.97 9.57
C ALA A 89 5.76 -5.99 8.50
N SER A 90 4.71 -5.70 7.71
CA SER A 90 4.22 -6.60 6.67
C SER A 90 5.21 -6.71 5.50
N GLU A 91 5.90 -5.62 5.14
CA GLU A 91 6.96 -5.65 4.12
C GLU A 91 8.19 -6.43 4.59
N LEU A 92 8.60 -6.27 5.85
CA LEU A 92 9.67 -7.06 6.47
C LEU A 92 9.32 -8.54 6.44
N VAL A 93 8.09 -8.88 6.82
CA VAL A 93 7.62 -10.27 6.79
C VAL A 93 7.61 -10.83 5.38
N ALA A 94 7.03 -10.10 4.42
CA ALA A 94 6.97 -10.53 3.02
C ALA A 94 8.36 -10.68 2.39
N THR A 95 9.31 -9.82 2.75
CA THR A 95 10.65 -9.83 2.17
C THR A 95 11.55 -10.91 2.76
N LEU A 96 11.44 -11.18 4.07
CA LEU A 96 12.30 -12.13 4.76
C LEU A 96 11.75 -13.56 4.72
N ASN A 97 10.42 -13.73 4.73
CA ASN A 97 9.83 -15.06 4.73
C ASN A 97 10.09 -15.77 3.39
N ASN A 98 10.64 -16.98 3.43
CA ASN A 98 11.11 -17.75 2.27
C ASN A 98 12.24 -17.10 1.48
N ALA A 99 12.94 -16.12 2.07
CA ALA A 99 14.12 -15.54 1.43
C ALA A 99 15.19 -16.63 1.24
N LYS A 100 15.78 -16.66 0.05
CA LYS A 100 16.86 -17.56 -0.33
C LYS A 100 18.12 -16.78 -0.66
N PHE A 101 19.26 -17.31 -0.26
CA PHE A 101 20.57 -16.80 -0.64
C PHE A 101 21.47 -17.96 -1.04
N GLN A 102 22.07 -17.88 -2.23
CA GLN A 102 22.99 -18.90 -2.71
C GLN A 102 24.21 -18.25 -3.32
N GLY A 103 25.35 -18.91 -3.22
CA GLY A 103 26.59 -18.37 -3.71
C GLY A 103 27.76 -19.29 -3.55
N GLU A 104 28.87 -18.82 -4.11
CA GLU A 104 30.16 -19.49 -4.13
C GLU A 104 31.23 -18.49 -3.71
N GLU A 105 32.14 -18.89 -2.81
CA GLU A 105 33.20 -18.04 -2.27
C GLU A 105 34.51 -18.82 -2.19
N GLY A 106 35.65 -18.18 -2.44
CA GLY A 106 36.95 -18.84 -2.31
C GLY A 106 38.05 -18.19 -3.14
N GLU A 107 39.26 -18.72 -2.98
CA GLU A 107 40.42 -18.24 -3.75
C GLU A 107 40.30 -18.65 -5.22
N GLN A 108 40.42 -17.68 -6.12
CA GLN A 108 40.55 -17.94 -7.53
C GLN A 108 41.95 -18.53 -7.81
N ARG A 109 42.01 -19.57 -8.65
CA ARG A 109 43.23 -20.26 -9.18
C ARG A 109 43.71 -21.51 -8.41
N GLY A 110 42.80 -22.44 -8.17
CA GLY A 110 43.13 -23.86 -8.01
C GLY A 110 43.77 -24.29 -6.68
N THR A 111 44.28 -23.38 -5.86
CA THR A 111 44.77 -23.68 -4.52
C THR A 111 44.05 -22.79 -3.52
N GLY A 112 43.44 -23.38 -2.49
CA GLY A 112 42.73 -22.65 -1.45
C GLY A 112 41.47 -23.34 -0.95
N SER A 113 40.72 -22.63 -0.10
CA SER A 113 39.38 -23.07 0.35
C SER A 113 38.30 -22.46 -0.53
N PHE A 114 37.37 -23.30 -0.96
CA PHE A 114 36.18 -22.92 -1.72
C PHE A 114 34.92 -23.34 -0.97
N TYR A 115 33.91 -22.49 -1.00
CA TYR A 115 32.66 -22.62 -0.28
C TYR A 115 31.50 -22.52 -1.26
N GLN A 116 30.52 -23.41 -1.12
CA GLN A 116 29.24 -23.31 -1.80
C GLN A 116 28.15 -23.35 -0.75
N TYR A 117 27.17 -22.47 -0.86
CA TYR A 117 26.10 -22.38 0.12
C TYR A 117 24.74 -22.11 -0.50
N GLU A 118 23.71 -22.61 0.17
CA GLU A 118 22.32 -22.24 -0.01
C GLU A 118 21.69 -22.03 1.37
N ILE A 119 21.12 -20.86 1.59
CA ILE A 119 20.47 -20.43 2.84
C ILE A 119 19.00 -20.20 2.57
N TYR A 120 18.16 -20.62 3.51
CA TYR A 120 16.72 -20.48 3.46
C TYR A 120 16.22 -19.92 4.81
N LEU A 121 15.34 -18.93 4.75
CA LEU A 121 14.63 -18.40 5.91
C LEU A 121 13.17 -18.86 5.89
N GLU A 122 12.63 -19.23 7.04
CA GLU A 122 11.25 -19.71 7.16
C GLU A 122 10.67 -19.42 8.53
N ASN A 123 9.36 -19.63 8.67
CA ASN A 123 8.64 -19.54 9.95
C ASN A 123 8.84 -18.19 10.66
N LEU A 124 8.86 -17.10 9.89
CA LEU A 124 9.05 -15.76 10.43
C LEU A 124 7.82 -15.30 11.22
N ILE A 125 8.05 -14.76 12.41
CA ILE A 125 7.03 -14.25 13.33
C ILE A 125 7.48 -12.87 13.84
N ILE A 126 6.54 -11.94 13.95
CA ILE A 126 6.75 -10.67 14.68
C ILE A 126 6.50 -10.96 16.16
N GLU A 127 7.52 -10.79 16.99
CA GLU A 127 7.44 -11.00 18.44
C GLU A 127 6.95 -9.76 19.18
N ASP A 128 7.36 -8.57 18.70
CA ASP A 128 7.01 -7.29 19.32
C ASP A 128 6.98 -6.19 18.26
N GLU A 129 6.02 -5.29 18.40
CA GLU A 129 5.82 -4.11 17.57
C GLU A 129 5.51 -2.93 18.48
N GLN A 130 6.44 -1.98 18.54
CA GLN A 130 6.28 -0.75 19.31
C GLN A 130 6.28 0.44 18.36
N ASN A 131 5.13 1.08 18.22
CA ASN A 131 4.94 2.27 17.42
C ASN A 131 4.63 3.45 18.36
N GLN A 132 5.50 4.47 18.36
CA GLN A 132 5.29 5.74 19.06
C GLN A 132 5.57 6.86 18.06
N ASP A 133 4.70 7.86 17.92
CA ASP A 133 4.83 9.04 17.02
C ASP A 133 5.82 8.92 15.85
N ILE A 134 7.11 9.12 16.12
CA ILE A 134 8.19 9.09 15.13
C ILE A 134 9.09 7.86 15.19
N TYR A 135 8.95 6.98 16.18
CA TYR A 135 9.80 5.82 16.42
C TYR A 135 9.01 4.52 16.26
N GLN A 136 9.50 3.62 15.42
CA GLN A 136 8.97 2.26 15.29
C GLN A 136 10.06 1.25 15.58
N ASN A 137 9.74 0.22 16.35
CA ASN A 137 10.65 -0.84 16.71
C ASN A 137 9.97 -2.19 16.53
N TYR A 138 10.58 -3.01 15.67
CA TYR A 138 10.08 -4.33 15.31
C TYR A 138 11.08 -5.37 15.78
N LYS A 139 10.59 -6.35 16.53
CA LYS A 139 11.35 -7.55 16.87
C LYS A 139 10.74 -8.73 16.11
N LEU A 140 11.55 -9.38 15.29
CA LEU A 140 11.15 -10.54 14.50
C LEU A 140 12.05 -11.73 14.84
N SER A 141 11.51 -12.93 14.73
CA SER A 141 12.29 -14.15 14.79
C SER A 141 11.83 -15.15 13.75
N GLY A 142 12.68 -16.11 13.45
CA GLY A 142 12.37 -17.17 12.50
C GLY A 142 13.38 -18.29 12.56
N ASN A 143 13.19 -19.27 11.69
CA ASN A 143 14.11 -20.39 11.53
C ASN A 143 14.90 -20.22 10.24
N TRP A 144 16.11 -20.76 10.23
CA TRP A 144 16.91 -20.87 9.04
C TRP A 144 17.47 -22.28 8.91
N PHE A 145 17.67 -22.70 7.66
CA PHE A 145 18.39 -23.91 7.34
C PHE A 145 19.25 -23.69 6.10
N SER A 146 20.23 -24.57 5.91
CA SER A 146 21.20 -24.40 4.84
C SER A 146 21.75 -25.71 4.32
N HIS A 147 22.29 -25.64 3.12
CA HIS A 147 23.25 -26.60 2.59
C HIS A 147 24.57 -25.85 2.42
N VAL A 148 25.61 -26.26 3.14
CA VAL A 148 26.93 -25.64 3.03
C VAL A 148 28.00 -26.69 2.79
N TYR A 149 28.91 -26.35 1.88
CA TYR A 149 30.01 -27.18 1.47
C TYR A 149 31.30 -26.39 1.58
N LYS A 150 32.33 -27.01 2.12
CA LYS A 150 33.71 -26.52 2.09
C LYS A 150 34.57 -27.54 1.38
N TYR A 151 35.32 -27.06 0.40
CA TYR A 151 36.23 -27.83 -0.44
C TYR A 151 37.63 -27.24 -0.29
N ILE A 152 38.63 -28.11 -0.17
CA ILE A 152 40.04 -27.69 -0.16
C ILE A 152 40.66 -28.18 -1.47
N TYR A 153 41.20 -27.26 -2.25
CA TYR A 153 41.88 -27.55 -3.50
C TYR A 153 43.39 -27.25 -3.40
N ALA A 154 44.19 -28.00 -4.15
CA ALA A 154 45.55 -27.64 -4.49
C ALA A 154 45.80 -27.95 -5.97
N PHE A 155 46.24 -26.93 -6.73
CA PHE A 155 46.46 -27.04 -8.18
C PHE A 155 45.27 -27.66 -8.94
N ASP A 156 44.06 -27.20 -8.62
CA ASP A 156 42.77 -27.66 -9.18
C ASP A 156 42.41 -29.11 -8.82
N ILE A 157 43.16 -29.74 -7.91
CA ILE A 157 42.86 -31.08 -7.39
C ILE A 157 42.14 -30.93 -6.05
N LEU A 158 40.94 -31.52 -5.95
CA LEU A 158 40.21 -31.59 -4.69
C LEU A 158 40.93 -32.50 -3.70
N LEU A 159 41.40 -31.94 -2.60
CA LEU A 159 42.12 -32.66 -1.56
C LEU A 159 41.20 -33.14 -0.44
N ASP A 160 40.27 -32.30 -0.01
CA ASP A 160 39.45 -32.57 1.18
C ASP A 160 38.08 -31.88 1.14
N ARG A 161 37.16 -32.41 1.95
CA ARG A 161 35.81 -31.90 2.20
C ARG A 161 35.58 -31.86 3.72
N PRO A 162 36.15 -30.89 4.44
CA PRO A 162 36.14 -30.86 5.90
C PRO A 162 34.75 -30.88 6.55
N TRP A 163 33.71 -30.41 5.85
CA TRP A 163 32.33 -30.43 6.35
C TRP A 163 31.49 -31.60 5.83
N GLY A 164 32.06 -32.46 4.97
CA GLY A 164 31.37 -33.55 4.31
C GLY A 164 30.37 -33.11 3.24
N TYR A 165 29.65 -34.08 2.67
CA TYR A 165 28.76 -33.90 1.51
C TYR A 165 27.35 -33.44 1.84
N ASN A 166 26.94 -33.41 3.10
CA ASN A 166 25.53 -33.25 3.48
C ASN A 166 25.38 -32.57 4.84
N LYS A 167 26.30 -31.68 5.22
CA LYS A 167 26.06 -30.87 6.42
C LYS A 167 24.88 -29.95 6.13
N LYS A 168 23.86 -30.03 6.97
CA LYS A 168 22.65 -29.20 6.91
C LYS A 168 22.54 -28.35 8.16
N PRO A 169 23.34 -27.28 8.28
CA PRO A 169 23.21 -26.39 9.41
C PRO A 169 21.83 -25.75 9.45
N TYR A 170 21.34 -25.55 10.66
CA TYR A 170 20.06 -24.95 10.96
C TYR A 170 20.16 -24.18 12.28
N GLY A 171 19.21 -23.30 12.52
CA GLY A 171 19.11 -22.56 13.77
C GLY A 171 17.94 -21.58 13.74
N ARG A 172 17.82 -20.79 14.79
CA ARG A 172 16.91 -19.64 14.80
C ARG A 172 17.68 -18.36 14.51
N PHE A 173 16.96 -17.32 14.14
CA PHE A 173 17.48 -15.97 14.07
C PHE A 173 16.53 -14.99 14.72
N GLN A 174 17.08 -13.84 15.11
CA GLN A 174 16.35 -12.70 15.63
C GLN A 174 16.80 -11.44 14.89
N VAL A 175 15.83 -10.57 14.63
CA VAL A 175 16.04 -9.28 13.98
C VAL A 175 15.38 -8.21 14.83
N VAL A 176 16.11 -7.13 15.09
CA VAL A 176 15.55 -5.90 15.64
C VAL A 176 15.74 -4.80 14.60
N VAL A 177 14.62 -4.22 14.16
CA VAL A 177 14.58 -3.13 13.19
C VAL A 177 14.03 -1.90 13.89
N LYS A 178 14.77 -0.80 13.83
CA LYS A 178 14.33 0.49 14.35
C LYS A 178 14.25 1.52 13.25
N THR A 179 13.16 2.27 13.23
CA THR A 179 12.99 3.40 12.31
C THR A 179 12.68 4.69 13.07
N ILE A 180 13.11 5.80 12.50
CA ILE A 180 12.84 7.15 12.97
C ILE A 180 12.24 7.94 11.81
N ASN A 181 11.03 8.48 11.98
CA ASN A 181 10.24 9.12 10.93
C ASN A 181 10.07 8.22 9.69
N GLY A 182 9.89 6.91 9.90
CA GLY A 182 9.82 5.91 8.82
C GLY A 182 11.17 5.60 8.15
N VAL A 183 12.26 6.29 8.53
CA VAL A 183 13.60 6.03 8.00
C VAL A 183 14.29 4.97 8.85
N LEU A 184 14.80 3.93 8.20
CA LEU A 184 15.62 2.92 8.85
C LEU A 184 16.85 3.54 9.54
N ASP A 185 16.89 3.40 10.87
CA ASP A 185 17.95 3.91 11.75
C ASP A 185 18.93 2.80 12.13
N GLN A 186 18.41 1.66 12.61
CA GLN A 186 19.23 0.56 13.10
C GLN A 186 18.65 -0.81 12.69
N ILE A 187 19.55 -1.69 12.24
CA ILE A 187 19.30 -3.13 12.11
C ILE A 187 20.24 -3.84 13.06
N ARG A 188 19.72 -4.79 13.84
CA ARG A 188 20.53 -5.80 14.54
C ARG A 188 20.01 -7.16 14.15
N VAL A 189 20.89 -8.00 13.61
CA VAL A 189 20.60 -9.39 13.26
C VAL A 189 21.45 -10.29 14.11
N GLN A 190 20.88 -11.38 14.59
CA GLN A 190 21.60 -12.43 15.29
C GLN A 190 21.07 -13.79 14.86
N ALA A 191 21.94 -14.63 14.33
CA ALA A 191 21.64 -16.04 14.10
C ALA A 191 22.23 -16.92 15.21
N ASP A 192 21.54 -18.00 15.56
CA ASP A 192 22.04 -19.01 16.49
C ASP A 192 23.38 -19.57 15.99
N ARG A 193 24.33 -19.71 16.92
CA ARG A 193 25.68 -20.21 16.67
C ARG A 193 25.93 -21.44 17.52
N TYR A 194 26.69 -22.38 16.99
CA TYR A 194 26.98 -23.66 17.64
C TYR A 194 28.49 -23.92 17.62
N ASN A 195 28.95 -24.91 18.39
CA ASN A 195 30.35 -25.36 18.32
C ASN A 195 30.60 -26.21 17.06
N ASP A 196 30.28 -25.65 15.89
CA ASP A 196 30.35 -26.27 14.57
C ASP A 196 30.68 -25.20 13.53
N GLU A 197 31.83 -25.33 12.86
CA GLU A 197 32.30 -24.32 11.91
C GLU A 197 31.34 -24.10 10.75
N ALA A 198 30.76 -25.19 10.22
CA ALA A 198 29.81 -25.12 9.12
C ALA A 198 28.55 -24.33 9.52
N ASN A 199 28.04 -24.56 10.73
CA ASN A 199 26.93 -23.80 11.27
C ASN A 199 27.28 -22.32 11.47
N ASN A 200 28.43 -22.02 12.08
CA ASN A 200 28.85 -20.64 12.27
C ASN A 200 29.06 -19.89 10.95
N TYR A 201 29.56 -20.57 9.92
CA TYR A 201 29.65 -20.03 8.57
C TYR A 201 28.25 -19.76 7.98
N ALA A 202 27.33 -20.71 8.08
CA ALA A 202 25.97 -20.55 7.60
C ALA A 202 25.21 -19.42 8.33
N ALA A 203 25.38 -19.31 9.65
CA ALA A 203 24.83 -18.24 10.48
C ALA A 203 25.31 -16.85 10.01
N ASN A 204 26.60 -16.70 9.65
CA ASN A 204 27.10 -15.46 9.05
C ASN A 204 26.40 -15.13 7.73
N LYS A 205 26.11 -16.15 6.89
CA LYS A 205 25.41 -15.95 5.61
C LYS A 205 23.94 -15.61 5.80
N VAL A 206 23.29 -16.15 6.82
CA VAL A 206 21.93 -15.76 7.25
C VAL A 206 21.91 -14.28 7.64
N GLU A 207 22.84 -13.85 8.49
CA GLU A 207 22.94 -12.45 8.92
C GLU A 207 23.14 -11.51 7.70
N GLN A 208 24.05 -11.87 6.78
CA GLN A 208 24.29 -11.12 5.54
C GLN A 208 23.04 -11.02 4.64
N LEU A 209 22.33 -12.14 4.44
CA LEU A 209 21.08 -12.17 3.66
C LEU A 209 20.04 -11.22 4.26
N ILE A 210 19.77 -11.35 5.56
CA ILE A 210 18.75 -10.55 6.26
C ILE A 210 19.09 -9.07 6.17
N GLU A 211 20.33 -8.69 6.47
CA GLU A 211 20.75 -7.29 6.39
C GLU A 211 20.62 -6.73 4.96
N SER A 212 21.00 -7.49 3.93
CA SER A 212 20.85 -7.07 2.53
C SER A 212 19.39 -6.84 2.19
N LYS A 213 18.51 -7.77 2.55
CA LYS A 213 17.08 -7.71 2.24
C LYS A 213 16.38 -6.54 2.91
N ILE A 214 16.71 -6.25 4.18
CA ILE A 214 16.14 -5.09 4.88
C ILE A 214 16.65 -3.78 4.27
N LYS A 215 17.92 -3.72 3.83
CA LYS A 215 18.46 -2.54 3.12
C LYS A 215 17.79 -2.34 1.76
N GLU A 216 17.41 -3.40 1.06
CA GLU A 216 16.67 -3.32 -0.22
C GLU A 216 15.28 -2.67 -0.04
N ILE A 217 14.55 -2.98 1.04
CA ILE A 217 13.25 -2.37 1.36
C ILE A 217 13.37 -0.84 1.41
N LYS A 218 14.43 -0.32 2.04
CA LYS A 218 14.70 1.13 2.13
C LYS A 218 14.86 1.81 0.76
N HIS A 219 15.34 1.11 -0.26
CA HIS A 219 15.59 1.72 -1.57
C HIS A 219 14.34 1.81 -2.45
N LYS A 220 13.23 1.18 -2.03
CA LYS A 220 11.96 1.18 -2.77
C LYS A 220 10.99 2.27 -2.32
N ASN A 221 11.18 2.81 -1.11
CA ASN A 221 10.32 3.80 -0.45
C ASN A 221 11.05 5.14 -0.28
#